data_AF-A0A4Y2ER71-F1
#
_entry.id   AF-A0A4Y2ER71-F1
#
_cell.length_a   1.000
_cell.length_b   1.000
_cell.length_c   1.000
_cell.angle_alpha   90.00
_cell.angle_beta   90.00
_cell.angle_gamma   90.00
#
_symmetry.space_group_name_H-M   'P 1'
#
loop_
_entity.id
_entity.type
_entity.pdbx_description
1 polymer ?
#
loop_
_entity_poly.entity_id
_entity_poly.type
_entity_poly.pdbx_seq_one_letter_code
_entity_poly.pdbx_strand_id
1 'polypeptide(L)'
;MGKRESVPLPFHSQKVTVWCGFTAAFIVGTVFLEEIGPSDPVTCTVNGTRYESLLRNQLIPALQQRGCVGSTIFMQGGAPPHIATPVKKLFNPHFGIDRNISRHFPTAWQPRSPDMNPCDFWLWGYLKDVVYGSLIANLAEMKNRIAQHVHNITTETLRSVVEHAVLRFQLIGDNGGQHIEHFLSTSKSTSFS
;
A
#
# COMPACT_ATOMS: atom_id res chain seq x y z
N MET A 1 -51.13 -2.16 13.39
CA MET A 1 -50.31 -3.07 12.55
C MET A 1 -49.19 -2.24 11.94
N GLY A 2 -47.99 -2.27 12.54
CA GLY A 2 -46.85 -1.50 12.05
C GLY A 2 -46.23 -2.19 10.84
N LYS A 3 -46.19 -1.50 9.68
CA LYS A 3 -45.43 -1.98 8.52
C LYS A 3 -43.95 -2.00 8.90
N ARG A 4 -43.34 -3.19 8.94
CA ARG A 4 -41.88 -3.30 8.93
C ARG A 4 -41.42 -2.87 7.54
N GLU A 5 -40.83 -1.69 7.46
CA GLU A 5 -40.09 -1.29 6.26
C GLU A 5 -38.88 -2.19 6.13
N SER A 6 -38.82 -2.94 5.02
CA SER A 6 -37.64 -3.71 4.67
C SER A 6 -36.55 -2.74 4.25
N VAL A 7 -35.57 -2.50 5.12
CA VAL A 7 -34.34 -1.79 4.73
C VAL A 7 -33.64 -2.65 3.68
N PRO A 8 -33.41 -2.15 2.46
CA PRO A 8 -32.68 -2.91 1.45
C PRO A 8 -31.25 -3.14 1.94
N LEU A 9 -30.88 -4.40 2.18
CA LEU A 9 -29.49 -4.76 2.39
C LEU A 9 -28.73 -4.51 1.08
N PRO A 10 -27.59 -3.79 1.09
CA PRO A 10 -26.79 -3.60 -0.09
C PRO A 10 -26.39 -4.95 -0.70
N PHE A 11 -26.55 -5.12 -2.02
CA PHE A 11 -26.15 -6.35 -2.74
C PHE A 11 -24.65 -6.66 -2.66
N HIS A 12 -23.85 -5.69 -2.22
CA HIS A 12 -22.42 -5.81 -2.05
C HIS A 12 -22.02 -5.42 -0.63
N SER A 13 -21.11 -6.20 -0.04
CA SER A 13 -20.46 -5.83 1.21
C SER A 13 -19.86 -4.43 1.11
N GLN A 14 -20.05 -3.64 2.15
CA GLN A 14 -19.36 -2.37 2.29
C GLN A 14 -17.84 -2.60 2.26
N LYS A 15 -17.12 -1.70 1.60
CA LYS A 15 -15.68 -1.79 1.40
C LYS A 15 -15.03 -0.43 1.58
N VAL A 16 -13.75 -0.46 1.93
CA VAL A 16 -12.87 0.71 1.99
C VAL A 16 -11.69 0.51 1.06
N THR A 17 -11.25 1.57 0.39
CA THR A 17 -9.95 1.59 -0.30
C THR A 17 -8.99 2.44 0.51
N VAL A 18 -7.86 1.88 0.87
CA VAL A 18 -6.81 2.55 1.64
C VAL A 18 -5.51 2.55 0.84
N TRP A 19 -4.79 3.67 0.89
CA TRP A 19 -3.43 3.78 0.41
C TRP A 19 -2.48 3.98 1.58
N CYS A 20 -1.36 3.26 1.52
CA CYS A 20 -0.26 3.36 2.46
C CYS A 20 1.05 3.08 1.72
N GLY A 21 2.08 3.85 2.03
CA GLY A 21 3.46 3.58 1.64
C GLY A 21 4.36 3.74 2.86
N PHE A 22 5.55 3.16 2.83
CA PHE A 22 6.48 3.29 3.94
C PHE A 22 7.94 3.19 3.48
N THR A 23 8.82 3.65 4.35
CA THR A 23 10.28 3.47 4.27
C THR A 23 10.71 2.61 5.45
N ALA A 24 12.01 2.30 5.55
CA ALA A 24 12.57 1.64 6.73
C ALA A 24 12.45 2.47 8.03
N ALA A 25 12.07 3.75 7.93
CA ALA A 25 12.08 4.70 9.04
C ALA A 25 10.69 5.22 9.43
N PHE A 26 9.75 5.29 8.49
CA PHE A 26 8.43 5.87 8.73
C PHE A 26 7.40 5.44 7.69
N ILE A 27 6.13 5.59 8.05
CA ILE A 27 4.98 5.38 7.18
C ILE A 27 4.52 6.72 6.59
N VAL A 28 4.07 6.67 5.33
CA VAL A 28 3.34 7.72 4.62
C VAL A 28 1.93 7.20 4.33
N GLY A 29 0.93 7.73 5.03
CA GLY A 29 -0.41 7.15 5.09
C GLY A 29 -0.99 7.34 6.50
N THR A 30 -2.18 6.86 6.84
CA THR A 30 -3.15 5.97 6.18
C THR A 30 -4.21 6.77 5.42
N VAL A 31 -4.22 6.74 4.08
CA VAL A 31 -5.15 7.58 3.28
C VAL A 31 -6.33 6.76 2.80
N PHE A 32 -7.52 7.06 3.32
CA PHE A 32 -8.77 6.49 2.81
C PHE A 32 -9.22 7.24 1.55
N LEU A 33 -9.44 6.49 0.48
CA LEU A 33 -9.81 7.02 -0.83
C LEU A 33 -11.33 7.11 -0.93
N GLU A 34 -11.87 8.25 -0.50
CA GLU A 34 -13.30 8.50 -0.36
C GLU A 34 -13.73 9.81 -1.04
N GLU A 35 -15.00 9.90 -1.40
CA GLU A 35 -15.69 11.11 -1.85
C GLU A 35 -16.81 11.47 -0.87
N ILE A 36 -17.20 12.74 -0.86
CA ILE A 36 -18.34 13.21 -0.06
C ILE A 36 -19.60 12.55 -0.61
N GLY A 37 -20.19 11.66 0.18
CA GLY A 37 -21.49 11.07 -0.10
C GLY A 37 -22.64 11.85 0.54
N PRO A 38 -23.89 11.48 0.22
CA PRO A 38 -25.09 12.16 0.74
C PRO A 38 -25.31 11.99 2.25
N SER A 39 -24.64 11.06 2.92
CA SER A 39 -24.74 10.88 4.37
C SER A 39 -23.38 10.54 5.00
N ASP A 40 -22.62 9.67 4.36
CA ASP A 40 -21.27 9.27 4.79
C ASP A 40 -20.27 9.32 3.62
N PRO A 41 -18.96 9.41 3.88
CA PRO A 41 -17.94 9.23 2.87
C PRO A 41 -18.10 7.89 2.14
N VAL A 42 -18.03 7.92 0.81
CA VAL A 42 -18.16 6.73 -0.04
C VAL A 42 -16.82 6.42 -0.68
N THR A 43 -16.42 5.16 -0.64
CA THR A 43 -15.17 4.71 -1.29
C THR A 43 -15.21 5.01 -2.79
N CYS A 44 -14.17 5.68 -3.28
CA CYS A 44 -14.05 6.05 -4.68
C CYS A 44 -13.19 5.07 -5.47
N THR A 45 -13.43 5.02 -6.78
CA THR A 45 -12.58 4.28 -7.72
C THR A 45 -11.26 5.00 -7.90
N VAL A 46 -10.14 4.29 -7.71
CA VAL A 46 -8.81 4.84 -7.93
C VAL A 46 -8.52 4.88 -9.43
N ASN A 47 -8.36 6.09 -9.97
CA ASN A 47 -7.90 6.33 -11.34
C ASN A 47 -6.56 7.09 -11.31
N GLY A 48 -5.93 7.25 -12.47
CA GLY A 48 -4.62 7.90 -12.58
C GLY A 48 -4.59 9.34 -12.03
N THR A 49 -5.67 10.11 -12.20
CA THR A 49 -5.76 11.49 -11.70
C THR A 49 -5.89 11.53 -10.17
N ARG A 50 -6.74 10.68 -9.60
CA ARG A 50 -6.89 10.59 -8.13
C ARG A 50 -5.62 10.08 -7.46
N TYR A 51 -4.96 9.10 -8.08
CA TYR A 51 -3.69 8.58 -7.58
C TYR A 51 -2.57 9.63 -7.68
N GLU A 52 -2.47 10.35 -8.79
CA GLU A 52 -1.52 11.47 -8.91
C GLU A 52 -1.78 12.56 -7.85
N SER A 53 -3.04 12.94 -7.63
CA SER A 53 -3.41 13.91 -6.60
C SER A 53 -3.04 13.43 -5.20
N LEU A 54 -3.28 12.15 -4.90
CA LEU A 54 -2.84 11.54 -3.65
C LEU A 54 -1.32 11.66 -3.48
N LEU A 55 -0.55 11.32 -4.51
CA LEU A 55 0.92 11.37 -4.44
C LEU A 55 1.42 12.80 -4.26
N ARG A 56 0.85 13.76 -5.00
CA ARG A 56 1.19 15.18 -4.93
C ARG A 56 0.89 15.78 -3.57
N ASN A 57 -0.24 15.39 -2.95
CA ASN A 57 -0.72 16.04 -1.73
C ASN A 57 -0.31 15.30 -0.45
N GLN A 58 0.02 14.02 -0.52
CA GLN A 58 0.34 13.19 0.64
C GLN A 58 1.79 12.70 0.60
N LEU A 59 2.19 12.01 -0.47
CA LEU A 59 3.52 11.40 -0.56
C LEU A 59 4.65 12.43 -0.65
N ILE A 60 4.59 13.29 -1.67
CA ILE A 60 5.67 14.23 -1.96
C ILE A 60 5.92 15.18 -0.77
N PRO A 61 4.90 15.82 -0.15
CA PRO A 61 5.11 16.67 1.01
C PRO A 61 5.69 15.91 2.20
N ALA A 62 5.25 14.67 2.45
CA ALA A 62 5.76 13.86 3.55
C ALA A 62 7.26 13.54 3.39
N LEU A 63 7.72 13.29 2.16
CA LEU A 63 9.14 13.07 1.87
C LEU A 63 9.96 14.36 1.90
N GLN A 64 9.39 15.48 1.41
CA GLN A 64 10.02 16.80 1.44
C GLN A 64 10.24 17.30 2.87
N GLN A 65 9.22 17.19 3.73
CA GLN A 65 9.31 17.59 5.15
C GLN A 65 10.42 16.82 5.90
N ARG A 66 10.71 15.59 5.45
CA ARG A 66 11.77 14.74 6.00
C ARG A 66 13.11 14.86 5.26
N GLY A 67 13.21 15.75 4.27
CA GLY A 67 14.43 15.98 3.50
C GLY A 67 14.91 14.79 2.66
N CYS A 68 14.04 13.82 2.36
CA CYS A 68 14.42 12.54 1.75
C CYS A 68 13.89 12.32 0.32
N VAL A 69 13.12 13.25 -0.24
CA VAL A 69 12.60 13.13 -1.63
C VAL A 69 13.74 12.95 -2.65
N GLY A 70 14.85 13.67 -2.46
CA GLY A 70 16.03 13.65 -3.32
C GLY A 70 16.90 12.38 -3.23
N SER A 71 16.67 11.53 -2.24
CA SER A 71 17.40 10.26 -2.04
C SER A 71 16.50 9.02 -2.09
N THR A 72 15.18 9.19 -2.02
CA THR A 72 14.22 8.08 -2.05
C THR A 72 14.22 7.37 -3.40
N ILE A 73 14.29 6.04 -3.37
CA ILE A 73 13.91 5.17 -4.49
C ILE A 73 12.45 4.84 -4.32
N PHE A 74 11.61 5.28 -5.27
CA PHE A 74 10.17 5.03 -5.22
C PHE A 74 9.84 3.72 -5.94
N MET A 75 9.00 2.89 -5.31
CA MET A 75 8.65 1.57 -5.81
C MET A 75 7.13 1.38 -5.81
N GLN A 76 6.58 0.93 -6.94
CA GLN A 76 5.15 0.62 -7.06
C GLN A 76 4.87 -0.45 -8.13
N GLY A 77 3.76 -1.17 -7.96
CA GLY A 77 3.27 -2.14 -8.93
C GLY A 77 2.73 -1.52 -10.22
N GLY A 78 2.50 -2.36 -11.23
CA GLY A 78 2.07 -1.96 -12.59
C GLY A 78 0.57 -1.77 -12.79
N ALA A 79 -0.20 -1.43 -11.75
CA ALA A 79 -1.65 -1.21 -11.88
C ALA A 79 -1.96 -0.01 -12.81
N PRO A 80 -3.08 0.00 -13.56
CA PRO A 80 -3.38 1.07 -14.50
C PRO A 80 -3.30 2.50 -13.93
N PRO A 81 -3.79 2.79 -12.71
CA PRO A 81 -3.62 4.11 -12.09
C PRO A 81 -2.15 4.49 -11.86
N HIS A 82 -1.29 3.53 -11.50
CA HIS A 82 0.11 3.76 -11.17
C HIS A 82 0.96 4.13 -12.39
N ILE A 83 0.57 3.64 -13.57
CA ILE A 83 1.30 3.87 -14.83
C ILE A 83 0.69 4.98 -15.69
N ALA A 84 -0.30 5.69 -15.16
CA ALA A 84 -0.95 6.77 -15.86
C ALA A 84 0.04 7.91 -16.17
N THR A 85 -0.15 8.56 -17.33
CA THR A 85 0.67 9.71 -17.75
C THR A 85 0.84 10.80 -16.68
N PRO A 86 -0.22 11.26 -15.96
CA PRO A 86 -0.04 12.29 -14.93
C PRO A 86 0.90 11.84 -13.80
N VAL A 87 0.85 10.57 -13.40
CA VAL A 87 1.72 10.00 -12.35
C VAL A 87 3.18 9.96 -12.80
N LYS A 88 3.43 9.51 -14.03
CA LYS A 88 4.79 9.50 -14.60
C LYS A 88 5.38 10.91 -14.69
N LYS A 89 4.57 11.89 -15.10
CA LYS A 89 4.97 13.31 -15.15
C LYS A 89 5.28 13.88 -13.77
N LEU A 90 4.60 13.40 -12.72
CA LEU A 90 4.87 13.81 -11.33
C LEU A 90 6.20 13.22 -10.81
N PHE A 91 6.55 11.99 -11.17
CA PHE A 91 7.72 11.29 -10.61
C PHE A 91 9.06 11.83 -11.08
N ASN A 92 9.20 12.11 -12.38
CA ASN A 92 10.47 12.56 -12.96
C ASN A 92 11.11 13.76 -12.22
N PRO A 93 10.38 14.86 -11.92
CA PRO A 93 10.99 15.99 -11.20
C PRO A 93 11.33 15.72 -9.73
N HIS A 94 10.73 14.72 -9.08
CA HIS A 94 10.91 14.47 -7.65
C HIS A 94 11.93 13.35 -7.37
N PHE A 95 11.83 12.24 -8.10
CA PHE A 95 12.68 11.06 -7.90
C PHE A 95 13.76 10.94 -8.98
N GLY A 96 13.58 11.53 -10.16
CA GLY A 96 14.48 11.29 -11.30
C GLY A 96 14.30 9.90 -11.92
N ILE A 97 14.80 9.71 -13.14
CA ILE A 97 14.48 8.52 -13.93
C ILE A 97 15.01 7.21 -13.33
N ASP A 98 16.17 7.26 -12.66
CA ASP A 98 16.88 6.08 -12.15
C ASP A 98 16.40 5.61 -10.77
N ARG A 99 15.65 6.44 -10.04
CA ARG A 99 15.13 6.12 -8.70
C ARG A 99 13.65 5.76 -8.71
N ASN A 100 13.11 5.38 -9.86
CA ASN A 100 11.72 4.92 -10.01
C ASN A 100 11.68 3.46 -10.44
N ILE A 101 11.24 2.59 -9.53
CA ILE A 101 10.95 1.18 -9.80
C ILE A 101 9.46 1.05 -10.10
N SER A 102 9.10 1.12 -11.38
CA SER A 102 7.73 1.06 -11.85
C SER A 102 7.69 0.63 -13.31
N ARG A 103 6.56 0.10 -13.78
CA ARG A 103 6.42 -0.24 -15.20
C ARG A 103 6.58 1.02 -16.07
N HIS A 104 7.32 0.88 -17.18
CA HIS A 104 7.71 1.95 -18.12
C HIS A 104 8.79 2.94 -17.61
N PHE A 105 9.50 2.61 -16.54
CA PHE A 105 10.76 3.24 -16.15
C PHE A 105 11.94 2.31 -16.47
N PRO A 106 13.20 2.79 -16.49
CA PRO A 106 14.36 1.94 -16.78
C PRO A 106 14.43 0.71 -15.86
N THR A 107 14.21 0.91 -14.56
CA THR A 107 14.04 -0.18 -13.60
C THR A 107 12.58 -0.61 -13.58
N ALA A 108 12.22 -1.50 -14.52
CA ALA A 108 10.84 -1.92 -14.70
C ALA A 108 10.35 -2.86 -13.57
N TRP A 109 9.16 -2.59 -13.05
CA TRP A 109 8.48 -3.53 -12.14
C TRP A 109 8.02 -4.79 -12.91
N GLN A 110 8.40 -5.96 -12.40
CA GLN A 110 8.03 -7.26 -12.97
C GLN A 110 6.51 -7.48 -12.88
N PRO A 111 5.83 -7.91 -13.96
CA PRO A 111 4.42 -8.28 -13.90
C PRO A 111 4.19 -9.45 -12.94
N ARG A 112 3.09 -9.39 -12.16
CA ARG A 112 2.63 -10.49 -11.27
C ARG A 112 3.64 -10.89 -10.17
N SER A 113 4.41 -9.94 -9.67
CA SER A 113 5.36 -10.15 -8.56
C SER A 113 4.92 -9.46 -7.26
N PRO A 114 3.82 -9.91 -6.60
CA PRO A 114 3.42 -9.37 -5.30
C PRO A 114 4.43 -9.72 -4.19
N ASP A 115 5.20 -10.80 -4.39
CA ASP A 115 6.29 -11.26 -3.53
C ASP A 115 7.46 -10.27 -3.41
N MET A 116 7.55 -9.31 -4.35
CA MET A 116 8.54 -8.24 -4.36
C MET A 116 8.10 -6.98 -3.61
N ASN A 117 6.80 -6.78 -3.41
CA ASN A 117 6.27 -5.55 -2.82
C ASN A 117 5.99 -5.77 -1.32
N PRO A 118 6.66 -5.04 -0.41
CA PRO A 118 6.49 -5.23 1.02
C PRO A 118 5.11 -4.79 1.52
N CYS A 119 4.39 -3.96 0.78
CA CYS A 119 2.97 -3.75 1.07
C CYS A 119 2.15 -5.02 0.81
N ASP A 120 2.44 -5.74 -0.27
CA ASP A 120 1.67 -6.92 -0.70
C ASP A 120 2.03 -8.19 0.08
N PHE A 121 3.33 -8.47 0.28
CA PHE A 121 3.75 -9.68 1.00
C PHE A 121 3.61 -9.57 2.53
N TRP A 122 3.50 -8.36 3.08
CA TRP A 122 3.44 -8.15 4.53
C TRP A 122 2.31 -7.22 4.97
N LEU A 123 2.34 -5.93 4.63
CA LEU A 123 1.47 -4.92 5.26
C LEU A 123 -0.02 -5.28 5.16
N TRP A 124 -0.49 -5.63 3.97
CA TRP A 124 -1.90 -5.95 3.75
C TRP A 124 -2.32 -7.28 4.38
N GLY A 125 -1.40 -8.24 4.52
CA GLY A 125 -1.62 -9.48 5.26
C GLY A 125 -1.76 -9.20 6.76
N TYR A 126 -0.77 -8.52 7.34
CA TYR A 126 -0.78 -8.09 8.74
C TYR A 126 -2.05 -7.31 9.09
N LEU A 127 -2.39 -6.28 8.30
CA LEU A 127 -3.59 -5.47 8.54
C LEU A 127 -4.87 -6.30 8.45
N LYS A 128 -4.95 -7.25 7.51
CA LYS A 128 -6.10 -8.14 7.43
C LYS A 128 -6.22 -8.99 8.71
N ASP A 129 -5.13 -9.57 9.17
CA ASP A 129 -5.14 -10.45 10.34
C ASP A 129 -5.57 -9.69 11.61
N VAL A 130 -5.01 -8.51 11.85
CA VAL A 130 -5.31 -7.74 13.07
C VAL A 130 -6.68 -7.04 13.02
N VAL A 131 -7.09 -6.51 11.87
CA VAL A 131 -8.37 -5.79 11.74
C VAL A 131 -9.55 -6.76 11.84
N TYR A 132 -9.45 -7.93 11.19
CA TYR A 132 -10.49 -8.96 11.19
C TYR A 132 -10.35 -9.98 12.33
N GLY A 133 -9.35 -9.85 13.20
CA GLY A 133 -9.17 -10.69 14.38
C GLY A 133 -10.32 -10.60 15.40
N SER A 134 -11.21 -9.61 15.27
CA SER A 134 -12.46 -9.51 16.03
C SER A 134 -13.57 -8.92 15.18
N LEU A 135 -14.83 -9.06 15.63
CA LEU A 135 -16.00 -8.53 14.93
C LEU A 135 -15.88 -7.01 14.72
N ILE A 136 -16.23 -6.57 13.51
CA ILE A 136 -16.23 -5.16 13.09
C ILE A 136 -17.67 -4.71 12.91
N ALA A 137 -18.09 -3.69 13.66
CA ALA A 137 -19.47 -3.25 13.67
C ALA A 137 -19.87 -2.47 12.40
N ASN A 138 -18.97 -1.64 11.87
CA ASN A 138 -19.22 -0.77 10.72
C ASN A 138 -17.90 -0.29 10.08
N LEU A 139 -18.00 0.45 8.97
CA LEU A 139 -16.83 0.99 8.27
C LEU A 139 -16.01 2.00 9.08
N ALA A 140 -16.64 2.80 9.95
CA ALA A 140 -15.90 3.77 10.75
C ALA A 140 -14.95 3.07 11.74
N GLU A 141 -15.43 2.01 12.39
CA GLU A 141 -14.62 1.17 13.26
C GLU A 141 -13.51 0.46 12.49
N MET A 142 -13.80 -0.05 11.28
CA MET A 142 -12.77 -0.64 10.41
C MET A 142 -11.65 0.36 10.11
N LYS A 143 -12.01 1.58 9.71
CA LYS A 143 -11.04 2.65 9.39
C LYS A 143 -10.21 3.05 10.61
N ASN A 144 -10.85 3.16 11.78
CA ASN A 144 -10.17 3.46 13.04
C ASN A 144 -9.15 2.37 13.39
N ARG A 145 -9.53 1.09 13.31
CA ARG A 145 -8.60 -0.03 13.55
C ARG A 145 -7.42 -0.04 12.58
N ILE A 146 -7.67 0.15 11.28
CA ILE A 146 -6.58 0.26 10.29
C ILE A 146 -5.63 1.39 10.68
N ALA A 147 -6.15 2.59 10.97
CA ALA A 147 -5.34 3.74 11.33
C ALA A 147 -4.52 3.50 12.62
N GLN A 148 -5.13 2.92 13.64
CA GLN A 148 -4.46 2.58 14.91
C GLN A 148 -3.34 1.55 14.71
N HIS A 149 -3.62 0.45 13.99
CA HIS A 149 -2.61 -0.57 13.75
C HIS A 149 -1.46 -0.07 12.88
N VAL A 150 -1.75 0.76 11.87
CA VAL A 150 -0.69 1.40 11.07
C VAL A 150 0.15 2.35 11.93
N HIS A 151 -0.47 3.14 12.80
CA HIS A 151 0.26 4.06 13.70
C HIS A 151 1.18 3.33 14.68
N ASN A 152 0.77 2.13 15.12
CA ASN A 152 1.53 1.32 16.08
C ASN A 152 2.64 0.47 15.45
N ILE A 153 2.78 0.46 14.11
CA ILE A 153 3.90 -0.23 13.46
C ILE A 153 5.20 0.47 13.86
N THR A 154 6.10 -0.29 14.48
CA THR A 154 7.39 0.23 14.95
C THR A 154 8.39 0.43 13.81
N THR A 155 9.35 1.31 14.02
CA THR A 155 10.48 1.51 13.09
C THR A 155 11.30 0.23 12.93
N GLU A 156 11.44 -0.58 13.98
CA GLU A 156 12.13 -1.87 13.95
C GLU A 156 11.44 -2.84 13.00
N THR A 157 10.11 -2.90 13.06
CA THR A 157 9.30 -3.71 12.12
C THR A 157 9.49 -3.22 10.69
N LEU A 158 9.41 -1.90 10.44
CA LEU A 158 9.61 -1.32 9.10
C LEU A 158 10.98 -1.66 8.53
N ARG A 159 12.03 -1.52 9.35
CA ARG A 159 13.41 -1.84 8.96
C ARG A 159 13.55 -3.30 8.57
N SER A 160 13.05 -4.21 9.41
CA SER A 160 13.09 -5.65 9.15
C SER A 160 12.35 -6.03 7.87
N VAL A 161 11.18 -5.44 7.61
CA VAL A 161 10.41 -5.69 6.39
C VAL A 161 11.15 -5.19 5.14
N VAL A 162 11.80 -4.03 5.22
CA VAL A 162 12.60 -3.50 4.10
C VAL A 162 13.85 -4.37 3.86
N GLU A 163 14.52 -4.84 4.92
CA GLU A 163 15.63 -5.80 4.80
C GLU A 163 15.17 -7.11 4.13
N HIS A 164 13.99 -7.61 4.50
CA HIS A 164 13.38 -8.78 3.84
C HIS A 164 13.05 -8.51 2.36
N ALA A 165 12.64 -7.30 1.99
CA ALA A 165 12.44 -6.94 0.58
C ALA A 165 13.78 -6.99 -0.20
N VAL A 166 14.87 -6.48 0.38
CA VAL A 166 16.21 -6.56 -0.22
C VAL A 166 16.66 -8.03 -0.38
N LEU A 167 16.46 -8.85 0.66
CA LEU A 167 16.77 -10.29 0.59
C LEU A 167 15.99 -10.98 -0.54
N ARG A 168 14.70 -10.68 -0.68
CA ARG A 168 13.86 -11.21 -1.75
C ARG A 168 14.39 -10.81 -3.13
N PHE A 169 14.81 -9.56 -3.32
CA PHE A 169 15.43 -9.13 -4.58
C PHE A 169 16.71 -9.90 -4.90
N GLN A 170 17.56 -10.14 -3.90
CA GLN A 170 18.77 -10.93 -4.07
C GLN A 170 18.45 -12.37 -4.46
N LEU A 171 17.54 -13.03 -3.75
CA LEU A 171 17.11 -14.40 -4.06
C LEU A 171 16.50 -14.53 -5.45
N ILE A 172 15.70 -13.55 -5.88
CA ILE A 172 15.13 -13.53 -7.24
C ILE A 172 16.25 -13.41 -8.27
N GLY A 173 17.25 -12.55 -8.03
CA GLY A 173 18.42 -12.42 -8.89
C GLY A 173 19.21 -13.73 -9.00
N ASP A 174 19.52 -14.34 -7.85
CA ASP A 174 20.29 -15.59 -7.77
C ASP A 174 19.53 -16.78 -8.39
N ASN A 175 18.20 -16.76 -8.31
CA ASN A 175 17.32 -17.78 -8.89
C ASN A 175 16.89 -17.45 -10.34
N GLY A 176 17.60 -16.57 -11.05
CA GLY A 176 17.35 -16.26 -12.45
C GLY A 176 15.94 -15.73 -12.74
N GLY A 177 15.33 -15.04 -11.78
CA GLY A 177 13.98 -14.47 -11.90
C GLY A 177 12.83 -15.41 -11.55
N GLN A 178 13.09 -16.63 -11.05
CA GLN A 178 12.05 -17.59 -10.69
C GLN A 178 11.53 -17.39 -9.25
N HIS A 179 10.38 -17.99 -8.96
CA HIS A 179 9.73 -18.06 -7.65
C HIS A 179 10.68 -18.42 -6.50
N ILE A 180 10.61 -17.69 -5.39
CA ILE A 180 11.56 -17.79 -4.26
C ILE A 180 10.95 -18.34 -2.97
N GLU A 181 9.66 -18.66 -2.95
CA GLU A 181 8.91 -19.06 -1.75
C GLU A 181 9.54 -20.27 -1.05
N HIS A 182 10.13 -21.19 -1.82
CA HIS A 182 10.81 -22.36 -1.30
C HIS A 182 12.07 -22.00 -0.49
N PHE A 183 12.79 -20.93 -0.84
CA PHE A 183 13.94 -20.44 -0.06
C PHE A 183 13.52 -19.74 1.24
N LEU A 184 12.37 -19.07 1.22
CA LEU A 184 11.85 -18.33 2.38
C LEU A 184 11.34 -19.25 3.49
N SER A 185 10.90 -20.47 3.14
CA SER A 185 10.41 -21.47 4.11
C SER A 185 11.50 -22.08 4.99
N THR A 186 12.74 -22.11 4.49
CA THR A 186 13.92 -22.66 5.16
C THR A 186 14.59 -21.70 6.14
N SER A 187 14.35 -20.39 6.02
CA SER A 187 14.72 -19.40 7.05
C SER A 187 13.62 -19.34 8.12
N LYS A 188 13.72 -20.17 9.16
CA LYS A 188 12.76 -20.22 10.26
C LYS A 188 12.49 -18.84 10.89
N SER A 189 11.20 -18.55 11.02
CA SER A 189 10.55 -17.79 12.10
C SER A 189 11.03 -16.36 12.38
N THR A 190 10.54 -15.43 11.57
CA THR A 190 10.06 -14.15 12.09
C THR A 190 8.59 -14.05 11.76
N SER A 191 7.75 -14.71 12.57
CA SER A 191 6.35 -14.31 12.65
C SER A 191 6.35 -12.90 13.22
N PHE A 192 5.98 -11.92 12.42
CA PHE A 192 5.62 -10.60 12.94
C PHE A 192 4.27 -10.77 13.65
N SER A 193 4.33 -11.10 14.93
CA SER A 193 3.21 -11.04 15.88
C SER A 193 3.09 -9.62 16.44
#